data_AF-A0AAU2J2I3-F1
#
_entry.id   AF-A0AAU2J2I3-F1
#
_cell.length_a   1.000
_cell.length_b   1.000
_cell.length_c   1.000
_cell.angle_alpha   90.00
_cell.angle_beta   90.00
_cell.angle_gamma   90.00
#
_symmetry.space_group_name_H-M   'P 1'
#
loop_
_entity.id
_entity.type
_entity.pdbx_description
1 polymer ?
#
loop_
_entity_poly.entity_id
_entity_poly.type
_entity_poly.pdbx_seq_one_letter_code
_entity_poly.pdbx_strand_id
1 'polypeptide(L)' 'MKISVSLPQEDVAFVDEYAMKTDADSRSAVIHAAIELLRVAGLEAEYTEAFEEWDASEDAALWDRTVGDGIADA' A
#
# COMPACT_ATOMS: atom_id res chain seq x y z
N MET A 1 -20.72 5.85 -7.27
CA MET A 1 -20.87 7.07 -8.11
C MET A 1 -20.31 6.78 -9.49
N LYS A 2 -20.93 7.26 -10.58
CA LYS A 2 -20.40 7.12 -11.95
C LYS A 2 -19.76 8.43 -12.38
N ILE A 3 -18.59 8.35 -13.00
CA ILE A 3 -17.87 9.49 -13.58
C ILE A 3 -17.52 9.17 -15.04
N SER A 4 -17.43 10.21 -15.86
CA SER A 4 -16.89 10.11 -17.23
C SER A 4 -15.49 10.69 -17.22
N VAL A 5 -14.52 9.95 -17.75
CA VAL A 5 -13.11 10.35 -17.82
C VAL A 5 -12.59 10.14 -19.24
N SER A 6 -11.71 11.03 -19.68
CA SER A 6 -10.96 10.86 -20.93
C SER A 6 -9.54 10.46 -20.57
N LEU A 7 -9.08 9.34 -21.12
CA LEU A 7 -7.74 8.80 -20.90
C LEU A 7 -7.08 8.54 -22.27
N PRO A 8 -5.75 8.73 -22.38
CA PRO A 8 -4.96 8.23 -23.49
C PRO A 8 -5.20 6.73 -23.74
N GLN A 9 -5.02 6.30 -24.99
CA GLN A 9 -5.28 4.91 -25.39
C GLN A 9 -4.35 3.93 -24.67
N GLU A 10 -3.11 4.34 -24.44
CA GLU A 10 -2.10 3.59 -23.70
C GLU A 10 -2.49 3.36 -22.24
N ASP A 11 -3.09 4.35 -21.58
CA ASP A 11 -3.54 4.23 -20.19
C ASP A 11 -4.73 3.27 -20.08
N VAL A 12 -5.65 3.31 -21.05
CA VAL A 12 -6.76 2.36 -21.12
C VAL A 12 -6.25 0.93 -21.33
N ALA A 13 -5.27 0.76 -22.22
CA ALA A 13 -4.66 -0.56 -22.48
C ALA A 13 -3.96 -1.11 -21.24
N PHE A 14 -3.26 -0.26 -20.48
CA PHE A 14 -2.65 -0.64 -19.22
C PHE A 14 -3.70 -1.09 -18.20
N VAL A 15 -4.80 -0.35 -18.04
CA VAL A 15 -5.88 -0.69 -17.12
C VAL A 15 -6.52 -2.04 -17.48
N ASP A 16 -6.71 -2.31 -18.77
CA ASP A 16 -7.24 -3.59 -19.24
C ASP A 16 -6.30 -4.76 -18.95
N GLU A 17 -5.01 -4.60 -19.25
CA GLU A 17 -4.00 -5.62 -18.98
C GLU A 17 -3.89 -5.89 -17.47
N TYR A 18 -3.91 -4.84 -16.65
CA TYR A 18 -3.88 -4.97 -15.21
C TYR A 18 -5.12 -5.71 -14.69
N ALA A 19 -6.31 -5.38 -15.20
CA ALA A 19 -7.54 -6.06 -14.84
C ALA A 19 -7.46 -7.57 -15.11
N MET A 20 -6.91 -7.95 -16.27
CA MET A 20 -6.70 -9.36 -16.62
C MET A 20 -5.70 -10.07 -15.70
N LYS A 21 -4.60 -9.39 -15.34
CA LYS A 21 -3.55 -9.97 -14.47
C LYS A 21 -4.01 -10.19 -13.04
N THR A 22 -4.86 -9.31 -12.52
CA THR A 22 -5.33 -9.36 -11.13
C THR A 22 -6.73 -9.96 -10.99
N ASP A 23 -7.32 -10.49 -12.07
CA ASP A 23 -8.69 -10.99 -12.11
C ASP A 23 -9.72 -9.98 -11.57
N ALA A 24 -9.56 -8.70 -11.97
CA ALA A 24 -10.44 -7.64 -11.50
C ALA A 24 -11.76 -7.61 -12.28
N ASP A 25 -12.87 -7.46 -11.54
CA ASP A 25 -14.23 -7.47 -12.10
C ASP A 25 -14.52 -6.33 -13.10
N SER A 26 -13.75 -5.24 -13.08
CA SER A 26 -13.94 -4.10 -13.98
C SER A 26 -12.75 -3.14 -14.03
N ARG A 27 -12.69 -2.30 -15.08
CA ARG A 27 -11.80 -1.14 -15.14
C ARG A 27 -11.94 -0.23 -13.92
N SER A 28 -13.15 -0.05 -13.41
CA SER A 28 -13.39 0.77 -12.20
C SER A 28 -12.76 0.17 -10.95
N ALA A 29 -12.66 -1.16 -10.84
CA ALA A 29 -11.96 -1.82 -9.74
C ALA A 29 -10.45 -1.54 -9.79
N VAL A 30 -9.86 -1.60 -10.99
CA VAL A 30 -8.43 -1.25 -11.21
C VAL A 30 -8.17 0.22 -10.89
N ILE A 31 -9.01 1.14 -11.37
CA ILE A 31 -8.87 2.57 -11.06
C ILE A 31 -9.05 2.82 -9.56
N HIS A 32 -9.94 2.10 -8.88
CA HIS A 32 -10.06 2.21 -7.43
C HIS A 32 -8.80 1.75 -6.71
N ALA A 33 -8.22 0.61 -7.09
CA ALA A 33 -6.95 0.13 -6.55
C ALA A 33 -5.81 1.14 -6.80
N ALA A 34 -5.75 1.74 -7.99
CA ALA A 34 -4.77 2.78 -8.29
C ALA A 34 -4.94 4.02 -7.40
N ILE A 35 -6.18 4.44 -7.11
CA ILE A 35 -6.45 5.54 -6.18
C ILE A 35 -5.97 5.20 -4.77
N GLU A 36 -6.19 3.99 -4.29
CA GLU A 36 -5.68 3.55 -2.98
C GLU A 36 -4.15 3.54 -2.94
N LEU A 37 -3.49 3.09 -4.01
CA LEU A 37 -2.03 3.19 -4.13
C LEU A 37 -1.54 4.64 -4.09
N LEU A 38 -2.25 5.58 -4.73
CA LEU A 38 -1.92 7.01 -4.65
C LEU A 38 -2.09 7.58 -3.24
N ARG A 39 -3.08 7.10 -2.47
CA ARG A 39 -3.25 7.48 -1.06
C ARG A 39 -2.08 6.98 -0.23
N VAL A 40 -1.72 5.70 -0.39
CA VAL A 40 -0.60 5.07 0.33
C VAL A 40 0.73 5.72 -0.04
N ALA A 41 0.94 6.07 -1.31
CA ALA A 41 2.15 6.79 -1.76
C ALA A 41 2.29 8.16 -1.08
N GLY A 42 1.20 8.78 -0.66
CA GLY A 42 1.22 10.00 0.15
C GLY A 42 1.71 9.80 1.58
N LEU A 43 1.68 8.57 2.10
CA LEU A 43 2.01 8.26 3.50
C LEU A 43 3.51 8.05 3.75
N GLU A 44 4.36 8.07 2.72
CA GLU A 44 5.80 7.76 2.85
C GLU A 44 6.49 8.65 3.88
N ALA A 45 6.22 9.95 3.83
CA ALA A 45 6.80 10.91 4.77
C ALA A 45 6.33 10.65 6.21
N GLU A 46 5.05 10.33 6.39
CA GLU A 46 4.43 10.08 7.71
C GLU A 46 4.93 8.78 8.32
N TYR A 47 5.12 7.73 7.52
CA TYR A 47 5.78 6.50 7.96
C TYR A 47 7.25 6.72 8.32
N THR A 48 7.95 7.57 7.56
CA THR A 48 9.35 7.91 7.85
C THR A 48 9.46 8.61 9.19
N GLU A 49 8.65 9.65 9.41
CA GLU A 49 8.59 10.37 10.69
C GLU A 49 8.20 9.44 11.84
N ALA A 50 7.18 8.60 11.66
CA ALA A 50 6.75 7.65 12.69
C ALA A 50 7.84 6.63 13.06
N PHE A 51 8.64 6.17 12.09
CA PHE A 51 9.76 5.27 12.38
C PHE A 51 10.92 6.00 13.06
N GLU A 52 11.25 7.23 12.66
CA GLU A 52 12.25 8.05 13.35
C GLU A 52 11.86 8.33 14.81
N GLU A 53 10.59 8.65 15.06
CA GLU A 53 10.04 8.82 16.42
C GLU A 53 10.11 7.53 17.24
N TRP A 54 9.73 6.40 16.64
CA TRP A 54 9.80 5.08 17.28
C TRP A 54 11.23 4.71 17.64
N ASP A 55 12.17 4.81 16.70
CA ASP A 55 13.57 4.44 16.91
C ASP A 55 14.26 5.32 17.98
N ALA A 56 13.82 6.58 18.11
CA ALA A 56 14.29 7.49 19.16
C ALA A 56 13.66 7.22 20.54
N SER A 57 12.61 6.40 20.62
CA SER A 57 11.88 6.11 21.85
C SER A 57 12.54 5.01 22.70
N GLU A 58 12.32 5.05 24.02
CA GLU A 58 12.71 3.93 24.91
C GLU A 58 11.86 2.67 24.64
N ASP A 59 10.69 2.83 24.00
CA ASP A 59 9.77 1.74 23.68
C ASP A 59 10.38 0.80 22.63
N ALA A 60 11.17 1.30 21.68
CA ALA A 60 11.85 0.45 20.70
C ALA A 60 12.74 -0.60 21.38
N ALA A 61 13.58 -0.19 22.34
CA ALA A 61 14.41 -1.11 23.11
C ALA A 61 13.62 -2.02 24.06
N LEU A 62 12.48 -1.54 24.58
CA LEU A 62 11.57 -2.35 25.39
C LEU A 62 11.00 -3.52 24.58
N TRP A 63 10.49 -3.23 23.37
CA TRP A 63 9.84 -4.20 22.49
C TRP A 63 10.81 -5.12 21.74
N ASP A 64 12.04 -4.67 21.45
CA ASP A 64 13.07 -5.53 20.83
C ASP A 64 13.32 -6.82 21.65
N ARG A 65 13.15 -6.74 22.97
CA ARG A 65 13.35 -7.90 23.87
C ARG A 65 12.38 -9.04 23.67
N THR A 66 11.21 -8.80 23.08
CA THR A 66 10.17 -9.82 22.88
C THR A 66 10.18 -10.40 21.47
N VAL A 67 11.10 -9.97 20.59
CA VAL A 67 11.17 -10.43 19.19
C VAL A 67 11.37 -11.94 19.04
N GLY A 68 11.99 -12.58 20.04
CA GLY A 68 12.31 -14.02 20.04
C GLY A 68 11.29 -14.90 20.77
N ASP A 69 10.26 -14.31 21.38
CA ASP A 69 9.30 -15.06 22.18
C ASP A 69 8.53 -16.08 21.32
N GLY A 70 8.52 -17.35 21.75
CA GLY A 70 7.80 -18.43 21.06
C GLY A 70 8.50 -19.03 19.83
N ILE A 71 9.72 -18.59 19.48
CA ILE A 71 10.49 -19.12 18.33
C ILE A 71 11.40 -20.30 18.75
N ALA A 72 11.80 -20.38 20.02
CA ALA A 72 12.75 -21.39 20.51
C ALA A 72 12.12 -22.66 21.12
N ASP A 73 10.79 -22.75 21.21
CA ASP A 73 10.09 -23.92 21.79
C ASP A 73 9.60 -24.90 20.71
N ALA A 74 10.52 -25.47 19.94
CA ALA A 74 10.28 -26.57 18.99
C ALA A 74 11.21 -27.76 19.23
#